data_AF-A0A925SYU2-F1
#
_entry.id   AF-A0A925SYU2-F1
#
_cell.length_a   1.000
_cell.length_b   1.000
_cell.length_c   1.000
_cell.angle_alpha   90.00
_cell.angle_beta   90.00
_cell.angle_gamma   90.00
#
_symmetry.space_group_name_H-M   'P 1'
#
loop_
_entity.id
_entity.type
_entity.pdbx_description
1 polymer ?
#
loop_
_entity_poly.entity_id
_entity_poly.type
_entity_poly.pdbx_seq_one_letter_code
_entity_poly.pdbx_strand_id
1 'polypeptide(L)'
;VRERARIDERNLGKEVAKGRLASLVRQHREVAKAIEKAVAAFRGRPDDPATFDALHDLLEAQAFRLAFWRVAQDEINYRRFFDINDLAALRQENDSVFEQTHRLILALVRQGSVDALRVDHPDGLFDPKDYFRRLQEACAKPIYLVIEKIVAPFENLPEDWAVHGTTGYRFANVVNGLFVDTAAESRMTRTYHAFIGNETPFAEVARLSKRLILRTALASELTVLASRLTRIARADRNTRDFTFTTLRDGLAEVIAAFPVYRTYIDDELHGEDRRYIEWAVGKARFESYAADASVFEFIRDALTGDLPARTPALAAAIRFFGRKVQQLTSPVMAKGVEDTSFYRYNRLLSLNDVGGDPDEFGFPPAKFHRASAHRARHWPHTMLATSTHDNKRSEDVRARIDVITEMVPAWRLQLTKWNRMNEGKKSLVDESPAPSRNDEYLLYQTLLGSFPTGEPRGKELAAYRDRILAYVQKAAREAKLHTSWALVNEPYEAATAAFAAALLDDSQPNAFLEDLRVAARTVTWIGFLNSLSMAAVKLTSPGVPDIYQGNETWDFSLVDPDNRRPVDYERRRRMLGELAKLGDKPGAALGEIFRGLDDGRAKLYVVWRLLQLRTARRRA
;
A
#
# COMPACT_ATOMS: atom_id res chain seq x y z
N VAL A 1 34.87 13.94 -12.55
CA VAL A 1 35.44 13.77 -13.91
C VAL A 1 36.51 12.66 -13.97
N ARG A 2 37.61 12.72 -13.20
CA ARG A 2 38.67 11.69 -13.22
C ARG A 2 38.22 10.27 -12.85
N GLU A 3 37.31 10.13 -11.90
CA GLU A 3 36.78 8.82 -11.49
C GLU A 3 35.85 8.20 -12.55
N ARG A 4 35.01 9.02 -13.18
CA ARG A 4 34.14 8.60 -14.28
C ARG A 4 34.94 8.11 -15.49
N ALA A 5 35.99 8.84 -15.87
CA ALA A 5 36.89 8.43 -16.96
C ALA A 5 37.56 7.08 -16.68
N ARG A 6 37.99 6.81 -15.44
CA ARG A 6 38.56 5.51 -15.04
C ARG A 6 37.53 4.38 -15.07
N ILE A 7 36.29 4.65 -14.66
CA ILE A 7 35.20 3.66 -14.74
C ILE A 7 34.87 3.33 -16.19
N ASP A 8 34.79 4.34 -17.05
CA ASP A 8 34.52 4.18 -18.48
C ASP A 8 35.66 3.42 -19.19
N GLU A 9 36.91 3.75 -18.88
CA GLU A 9 38.09 3.02 -19.37
C GLU A 9 38.07 1.55 -18.93
N ARG A 10 37.78 1.28 -17.65
CA ARG A 10 37.65 -0.10 -17.14
C ARG A 10 36.51 -0.85 -17.84
N ASN A 11 35.36 -0.20 -18.03
CA ASN A 11 34.21 -0.80 -18.70
C ASN A 11 34.51 -1.13 -20.16
N LEU A 12 35.20 -0.22 -20.86
CA LEU A 12 35.65 -0.44 -22.23
C LEU A 12 36.67 -1.59 -22.29
N GLY A 13 37.68 -1.58 -21.42
CA GLY A 13 38.68 -2.63 -21.33
C GLY A 13 38.08 -4.01 -21.08
N LYS A 14 37.06 -4.10 -20.23
CA LYS A 14 36.28 -5.32 -19.99
C LYS A 14 35.61 -5.84 -21.26
N GLU A 15 34.91 -4.97 -22.01
CA GLU A 15 34.25 -5.38 -23.25
C GLU A 15 35.24 -5.76 -24.36
N VAL A 16 36.38 -5.07 -24.45
CA VAL A 16 37.47 -5.45 -25.37
C VAL A 16 38.05 -6.82 -25.02
N ALA A 17 38.30 -7.09 -23.73
CA ALA A 17 38.81 -8.38 -23.27
C ALA A 17 37.82 -9.52 -23.57
N LYS A 18 36.52 -9.31 -23.30
CA LYS A 18 35.46 -10.26 -23.65
C LYS A 18 35.40 -10.53 -25.15
N GLY A 19 35.45 -9.47 -25.97
CA GLY A 19 35.45 -9.59 -27.43
C GLY A 19 36.65 -10.38 -27.96
N ARG A 20 37.85 -10.12 -27.42
CA ARG A 20 39.07 -10.88 -27.75
C ARG A 20 38.95 -12.35 -27.38
N LEU A 21 38.48 -12.65 -26.16
CA LEU A 21 38.25 -14.03 -25.72
C LEU A 21 37.25 -14.75 -26.62
N ALA A 22 36.12 -14.11 -26.94
CA ALA A 22 35.10 -14.69 -27.83
C ALA A 22 35.64 -14.94 -29.26
N SER A 23 36.52 -14.06 -29.76
CA SER A 23 37.21 -14.29 -31.04
C SER A 23 38.13 -15.51 -30.97
N LEU A 24 38.95 -15.62 -29.92
CA LEU A 24 39.87 -16.75 -29.73
C LEU A 24 39.13 -18.08 -29.62
N VAL A 25 38.02 -18.12 -28.89
CA VAL A 25 37.15 -19.30 -28.76
C VAL A 25 36.59 -19.74 -30.11
N ARG A 26 36.18 -18.80 -30.97
CA ARG A 26 35.67 -19.11 -32.31
C ARG A 26 36.75 -19.61 -33.27
N GLN A 27 37.98 -19.12 -33.12
CA GLN A 27 39.10 -19.44 -34.02
C GLN A 27 39.87 -20.69 -33.60
N HIS A 28 39.88 -21.02 -32.30
CA HIS A 28 40.71 -22.10 -31.76
C HIS A 28 39.90 -23.03 -30.83
N ARG A 29 39.61 -24.24 -31.31
CA ARG A 29 38.86 -25.26 -30.56
C ARG A 29 39.51 -25.64 -29.22
N GLU A 30 40.84 -25.62 -29.14
CA GLU A 30 41.56 -25.92 -27.90
C GLU A 30 41.32 -24.87 -26.80
N VAL A 31 41.12 -23.61 -27.18
CA VAL A 31 40.75 -22.54 -26.22
C VAL A 31 39.35 -22.80 -25.67
N ALA A 32 38.39 -23.19 -26.52
CA ALA A 32 37.04 -23.55 -26.08
C ALA A 32 37.06 -24.72 -25.08
N LYS A 33 37.79 -25.81 -25.40
CA LYS A 33 37.95 -26.96 -24.51
C LYS A 33 38.62 -26.59 -23.18
N ALA A 34 39.63 -25.70 -23.21
CA ALA A 34 40.30 -25.23 -21.99
C ALA A 34 39.35 -24.46 -21.08
N ILE A 35 38.49 -23.59 -21.64
CA ILE A 35 37.45 -22.87 -20.89
C ILE A 35 36.43 -23.84 -20.32
N GLU A 36 35.93 -24.80 -21.12
CA GLU A 36 35.00 -25.82 -20.66
C GLU A 36 35.58 -26.62 -19.49
N LYS A 37 36.85 -27.02 -19.58
CA LYS A 37 37.57 -27.71 -18.49
C LYS A 37 37.70 -26.83 -17.24
N ALA A 38 38.00 -25.53 -17.41
CA ALA A 38 38.08 -24.59 -16.29
C ALA A 38 36.72 -24.39 -15.61
N VAL A 39 35.64 -24.22 -16.39
CA VAL A 39 34.27 -24.12 -15.88
C VAL A 39 33.84 -25.42 -15.19
N ALA A 40 34.22 -26.58 -15.73
CA ALA A 40 33.94 -27.88 -15.12
C ALA A 40 34.57 -28.03 -13.74
N ALA A 41 35.70 -27.37 -13.46
CA ALA A 41 36.32 -27.38 -12.13
C ALA A 41 35.49 -26.68 -11.04
N PHE A 42 34.53 -25.83 -11.42
CA PHE A 42 33.60 -25.18 -10.50
C PHE A 42 32.24 -25.92 -10.39
N ARG A 43 32.06 -27.03 -11.13
CA ARG A 43 30.82 -27.82 -11.05
C ARG A 43 30.88 -28.73 -9.84
N GLY A 44 30.12 -28.39 -8.80
CA GLY A 44 29.88 -29.31 -7.69
C GLY A 44 28.86 -30.39 -8.04
N ARG A 45 28.81 -31.41 -7.19
CA ARG A 45 27.83 -32.49 -7.21
C ARG A 45 26.90 -32.34 -6.00
N PRO A 46 25.56 -32.33 -6.17
CA PRO A 46 24.64 -32.10 -5.06
C PRO A 46 24.72 -33.10 -3.90
N ASP A 47 25.23 -34.31 -4.14
CA ASP A 47 25.45 -35.37 -3.15
C ASP A 47 26.77 -35.24 -2.37
N ASP A 48 27.66 -34.32 -2.76
CA ASP A 48 28.97 -34.11 -2.15
C ASP A 48 29.29 -32.61 -2.02
N PRO A 49 28.86 -31.94 -0.93
CA PRO A 49 28.95 -30.49 -0.78
C PRO A 49 30.36 -29.90 -0.92
N ALA A 50 31.41 -30.63 -0.51
CA ALA A 50 32.80 -30.16 -0.59
C ALA A 50 33.26 -29.91 -2.04
N THR A 51 32.58 -30.50 -3.02
CA THR A 51 32.87 -30.25 -4.44
C THR A 51 32.48 -28.85 -4.90
N PHE A 52 31.71 -28.12 -4.09
CA PHE A 52 31.39 -26.71 -4.34
C PHE A 52 32.43 -25.75 -3.77
N ASP A 53 33.48 -26.21 -3.05
CA ASP A 53 34.46 -25.33 -2.39
C ASP A 53 35.12 -24.33 -3.37
N ALA A 54 35.53 -24.78 -4.56
CA ALA A 54 36.09 -23.87 -5.56
C ALA A 54 35.08 -22.81 -6.04
N LEU A 55 33.80 -23.17 -6.16
CA LEU A 55 32.74 -22.21 -6.48
C LEU A 55 32.48 -21.27 -5.31
N HIS A 56 32.50 -21.78 -4.08
CA HIS A 56 32.36 -20.98 -2.87
C HIS A 56 33.48 -19.94 -2.77
N ASP A 57 34.74 -20.34 -2.92
CA ASP A 57 35.88 -19.42 -2.91
C ASP A 57 35.77 -18.33 -3.99
N LEU A 58 35.29 -18.70 -5.19
CA LEU A 58 35.03 -17.74 -6.25
C LEU A 58 33.93 -16.75 -5.86
N LEU A 59 32.86 -17.20 -5.22
CA LEU A 59 31.77 -16.36 -4.74
C LEU A 59 32.22 -15.44 -3.60
N GLU A 60 33.04 -15.93 -2.67
CA GLU A 60 33.62 -15.14 -1.57
C GLU A 60 34.58 -14.05 -2.06
N ALA A 61 35.16 -14.21 -3.24
CA ALA A 61 36.00 -13.19 -3.87
C ALA A 61 35.20 -12.05 -4.56
N GLN A 62 33.86 -12.14 -4.63
CA GLN A 62 33.04 -11.13 -5.31
C GLN A 62 32.76 -9.91 -4.44
N ALA A 63 32.44 -8.77 -5.08
CA ALA A 63 31.99 -7.55 -4.39
C ALA A 63 30.54 -7.65 -3.85
N PHE A 64 29.89 -8.80 -4.03
CA PHE A 64 28.56 -9.12 -3.52
C PHE A 64 28.60 -10.45 -2.79
N ARG A 65 27.73 -10.62 -1.80
CA ARG A 65 27.52 -11.90 -1.11
C ARG A 65 26.14 -12.43 -1.47
N LEU A 66 26.07 -13.62 -2.07
CA LEU A 66 24.81 -14.34 -2.21
C LEU A 66 24.44 -14.93 -0.86
N ALA A 67 23.25 -14.62 -0.36
CA ALA A 67 22.77 -15.11 0.92
C ALA A 67 21.36 -15.67 0.76
N PHE A 68 21.01 -16.63 1.61
CA PHE A 68 19.64 -17.10 1.72
C PHE A 68 18.71 -15.93 2.04
N TRP A 69 17.57 -15.81 1.35
CA TRP A 69 16.75 -14.58 1.34
C TRP A 69 16.29 -14.11 2.73
N ARG A 70 16.18 -15.01 3.72
CA ARG A 70 15.84 -14.66 5.11
C ARG A 70 16.90 -13.80 5.81
N VAL A 71 18.17 -13.95 5.41
CA VAL A 71 19.29 -13.14 5.92
C VAL A 71 19.08 -11.65 5.64
N ALA A 72 18.31 -11.29 4.62
CA ALA A 72 18.03 -9.90 4.28
C ALA A 72 17.27 -9.13 5.38
N GLN A 73 16.55 -9.81 6.27
CA GLN A 73 15.86 -9.16 7.40
C GLN A 73 16.85 -8.50 8.36
N ASP A 74 18.04 -9.08 8.52
CA ASP A 74 19.06 -8.64 9.47
C ASP A 74 20.25 -7.94 8.79
N GLU A 75 20.71 -8.46 7.66
CA GLU A 75 22.03 -8.09 7.10
C GLU A 75 21.98 -7.40 5.73
N ILE A 76 20.81 -7.02 5.22
CA ILE A 76 20.74 -6.28 3.96
C ILE A 76 21.47 -4.93 4.08
N ASN A 77 22.37 -4.65 3.14
CA ASN A 77 23.28 -3.50 3.23
C ASN A 77 22.96 -2.38 2.22
N TYR A 78 21.80 -2.45 1.57
CA TYR A 78 21.25 -1.40 0.73
C TYR A 78 19.81 -1.08 1.14
N ARG A 79 19.38 0.15 0.89
CA ARG A 79 18.00 0.56 1.16
C ARG A 79 17.08 -0.05 0.11
N ARG A 80 15.97 -0.65 0.55
CA ARG A 80 14.94 -1.24 -0.30
C ARG A 80 13.75 -0.32 -0.49
N PHE A 81 12.90 -0.65 -1.46
CA PHE A 81 11.50 -0.25 -1.44
C PHE A 81 10.73 -1.20 -0.51
N PHE A 82 10.28 -0.66 0.63
CA PHE A 82 9.65 -1.44 1.70
C PHE A 82 10.54 -2.62 2.13
N ASP A 83 10.02 -3.84 2.08
CA ASP A 83 10.70 -5.10 2.40
C ASP A 83 11.01 -5.96 1.16
N ILE A 84 10.97 -5.37 -0.04
CA ILE A 84 11.22 -6.07 -1.31
C ILE A 84 12.71 -6.05 -1.65
N ASN A 85 13.37 -7.20 -1.51
CA ASN A 85 14.81 -7.34 -1.74
C ASN A 85 15.21 -7.00 -3.18
N ASP A 86 14.37 -7.30 -4.17
CA ASP A 86 14.70 -7.08 -5.58
C ASP A 86 14.68 -5.60 -6.00
N LEU A 87 14.21 -4.70 -5.13
CA LEU A 87 14.05 -3.27 -5.42
C LEU A 87 15.03 -2.41 -4.60
N ALA A 88 16.23 -2.22 -5.14
CA ALA A 88 17.24 -1.33 -4.55
C ALA A 88 16.93 0.15 -4.81
N ALA A 89 16.93 0.96 -3.76
CA ALA A 89 16.55 2.37 -3.85
C ALA A 89 17.67 3.24 -4.44
N LEU A 90 17.28 4.17 -5.32
CA LEU A 90 18.20 5.13 -5.95
C LEU A 90 18.36 6.41 -5.13
N ARG A 91 19.52 7.04 -5.28
CA ARG A 91 19.88 8.30 -4.62
C ARG A 91 19.52 9.50 -5.49
N GLN A 92 18.22 9.80 -5.59
CA GLN A 92 17.71 10.88 -6.44
C GLN A 92 18.18 12.28 -6.01
N GLU A 93 18.67 12.43 -4.78
CA GLU A 93 19.35 13.65 -4.31
C GLU A 93 20.71 13.89 -5.00
N ASN A 94 21.24 12.90 -5.73
CA ASN A 94 22.45 13.05 -6.53
C ASN A 94 22.10 13.50 -7.96
N ASP A 95 22.69 14.61 -8.43
CA ASP A 95 22.44 15.18 -9.76
C ASP A 95 22.68 14.21 -10.91
N SER A 96 23.81 13.50 -10.90
CA SER A 96 24.10 12.55 -11.96
C SER A 96 23.12 11.37 -12.00
N VAL A 97 22.54 10.98 -10.86
CA VAL A 97 21.54 9.90 -10.80
C VAL A 97 20.20 10.41 -11.35
N PHE A 98 19.78 11.60 -10.92
CA PHE A 98 18.54 12.22 -11.39
C PHE A 98 18.56 12.41 -12.91
N GLU A 99 19.61 13.04 -13.45
CA GLU A 99 19.76 13.30 -14.88
C GLU A 99 19.71 12.02 -15.72
N GLN A 100 20.43 10.98 -15.29
CA GLN A 100 20.49 9.71 -16.02
C GLN A 100 19.14 8.99 -16.01
N THR A 101 18.46 8.96 -14.87
CA THR A 101 17.17 8.26 -14.70
C THR A 101 16.01 9.00 -15.38
N HIS A 102 16.07 10.33 -15.48
CA HIS A 102 14.99 11.14 -16.05
C HIS A 102 15.19 11.50 -17.53
N ARG A 103 16.33 11.16 -18.13
CA ARG A 103 16.65 11.52 -19.53
C ARG A 103 15.55 11.16 -20.53
N LEU A 104 15.03 9.94 -20.46
CA LEU A 104 13.97 9.47 -21.37
C LEU A 104 12.64 10.16 -21.06
N ILE A 105 12.25 10.22 -19.79
CA ILE A 105 11.01 10.85 -19.33
C ILE A 105 10.94 12.30 -19.81
N LEU A 106 12.01 13.06 -19.59
CA LEU A 106 12.11 14.45 -20.02
C LEU A 106 12.16 14.59 -21.55
N ALA A 107 12.70 13.61 -22.28
CA ALA A 107 12.63 13.60 -23.73
C ALA A 107 11.19 13.43 -24.23
N LEU A 108 10.40 12.54 -23.62
CA LEU A 108 8.98 12.35 -23.96
C LEU A 108 8.14 13.60 -23.67
N VAL A 109 8.40 14.25 -22.54
CA VAL A 109 7.77 15.54 -22.19
C VAL A 109 8.13 16.63 -23.20
N ARG A 110 9.42 16.77 -23.55
CA ARG A 110 9.87 17.76 -24.55
C ARG A 110 9.28 17.53 -25.94
N GLN A 111 9.07 16.27 -26.32
CA GLN A 111 8.44 15.89 -27.59
C GLN A 111 6.91 16.10 -27.59
N GLY A 112 6.31 16.38 -26.44
CA GLY A 112 4.85 16.50 -26.31
C GLY A 112 4.12 15.16 -26.37
N SER A 113 4.83 14.03 -26.19
CA SER A 113 4.21 12.70 -26.11
C SER A 113 3.55 12.42 -24.77
N VAL A 114 3.90 13.20 -23.74
CA VAL A 114 3.39 13.10 -22.37
C VAL A 114 3.11 14.51 -21.85
N ASP A 115 1.87 14.77 -21.41
CA ASP A 115 1.44 16.08 -20.89
C ASP A 115 1.63 16.23 -19.37
N ALA A 116 1.81 15.12 -18.66
CA ALA A 116 1.76 15.07 -17.21
C ALA A 116 2.56 13.90 -16.64
N LEU A 117 2.99 14.02 -15.38
CA LEU A 117 3.69 12.96 -14.65
C LEU A 117 2.99 12.65 -13.32
N ARG A 118 3.01 11.36 -12.95
CA ARG A 118 2.65 10.86 -11.62
C ARG A 118 3.91 10.29 -10.98
N VAL A 119 4.33 10.83 -9.84
CA VAL A 119 5.51 10.36 -9.09
C VAL A 119 5.09 9.24 -8.14
N ASP A 120 5.74 8.10 -8.29
CA ASP A 120 5.63 6.95 -7.40
C ASP A 120 6.42 7.15 -6.12
N HIS A 121 5.84 6.77 -4.98
CA HIS A 121 6.49 6.72 -3.68
C HIS A 121 7.47 7.88 -3.35
N PRO A 122 7.05 9.15 -3.47
CA PRO A 122 7.86 10.32 -3.08
C PRO A 122 8.34 10.26 -1.62
N ASP A 123 7.59 9.61 -0.73
CA ASP A 123 7.94 9.47 0.68
C ASP A 123 9.15 8.55 0.90
N GLY A 124 9.64 7.85 -0.12
CA GLY A 124 10.90 7.13 -0.11
C GLY A 124 12.12 8.01 -0.46
N LEU A 125 11.92 9.23 -0.94
CA LEU A 125 12.99 10.14 -1.33
C LEU A 125 13.71 10.72 -0.11
N PHE A 126 14.96 11.10 -0.30
CA PHE A 126 15.75 11.76 0.75
C PHE A 126 15.29 13.21 0.93
N ASP A 127 15.04 13.91 -0.19
CA ASP A 127 14.55 15.28 -0.24
C ASP A 127 13.47 15.40 -1.34
N PRO A 128 12.19 15.15 -1.02
CA PRO A 128 11.11 15.18 -2.01
C PRO A 128 10.85 16.60 -2.54
N LYS A 129 10.99 17.64 -1.70
CA LYS A 129 10.76 19.04 -2.09
C LYS A 129 11.75 19.46 -3.17
N ASP A 130 13.04 19.20 -2.97
CA ASP A 130 14.07 19.48 -3.98
C ASP A 130 13.85 18.66 -5.25
N TYR A 131 13.49 17.38 -5.11
CA TYR A 131 13.19 16.51 -6.26
C TYR A 131 12.06 17.06 -7.13
N PHE A 132 10.93 17.50 -6.54
CA PHE A 132 9.83 18.08 -7.31
C PHE A 132 10.22 19.38 -8.01
N ARG A 133 10.96 20.25 -7.32
CA ARG A 133 11.48 21.50 -7.88
C ARG A 133 12.36 21.21 -9.11
N ARG A 134 13.33 20.31 -8.98
CA ARG A 134 14.24 19.90 -10.07
C ARG A 134 13.50 19.27 -11.24
N LEU A 135 12.45 18.48 -10.98
CA LEU A 135 11.63 17.88 -12.02
C LEU A 135 10.85 18.93 -12.83
N GLN A 136 10.27 19.93 -12.16
CA GLN A 136 9.60 21.03 -12.84
C GLN A 136 10.58 21.90 -13.64
N GLU A 137 11.74 22.25 -13.05
CA GLU A 137 12.78 23.05 -13.72
C GLU A 137 13.40 22.35 -14.94
N ALA A 138 13.48 21.02 -14.91
CA ALA A 138 13.98 20.23 -16.03
C ALA A 138 13.01 20.20 -17.23
N CYS A 139 11.76 20.62 -17.04
CA CYS A 139 10.76 20.75 -18.08
C CYS A 139 10.78 22.17 -18.68
N ALA A 140 10.65 22.29 -20.01
CA ALA A 140 10.67 23.60 -20.68
C ALA A 140 9.49 24.51 -20.29
N LYS A 141 8.40 23.91 -19.80
CA LYS A 141 7.21 24.56 -19.23
C LYS A 141 6.75 23.74 -18.03
N PRO A 142 6.10 24.35 -17.02
CA PRO A 142 5.51 23.61 -15.93
C PRO A 142 4.57 22.52 -16.46
N ILE A 143 4.72 21.31 -15.94
CA ILE A 143 3.89 20.16 -16.30
C ILE A 143 2.92 19.83 -15.16
N TYR A 144 1.76 19.27 -15.52
CA TYR A 144 0.85 18.74 -14.51
C TYR A 144 1.55 17.56 -13.81
N LEU A 145 1.81 17.74 -12.51
CA LEU A 145 2.61 16.82 -11.69
C LEU A 145 1.81 16.45 -10.45
N VAL A 146 1.51 15.17 -10.29
CA VAL A 146 0.84 14.64 -9.10
C VAL A 146 1.68 13.56 -8.44
N ILE A 147 1.47 13.37 -7.14
CA ILE A 147 2.31 12.47 -6.36
C ILE A 147 1.47 11.42 -5.63
N GLU A 148 1.99 10.21 -5.56
CA GLU A 148 1.41 9.17 -4.71
C GLU A 148 1.82 9.41 -3.26
N LYS A 149 1.06 10.24 -2.55
CA LYS A 149 1.33 10.54 -1.14
C LYS A 149 0.09 10.27 -0.31
N ILE A 150 0.25 9.44 0.71
CA ILE A 150 -0.79 9.11 1.66
C ILE A 150 -0.72 10.11 2.81
N VAL A 151 -1.84 10.77 3.09
CA VAL A 151 -1.96 11.79 4.13
C VAL A 151 -2.84 11.29 5.25
N ALA A 152 -2.41 11.50 6.51
CA ALA A 152 -3.29 11.26 7.65
C ALA A 152 -4.52 12.21 7.60
N PRO A 153 -5.62 11.91 8.33
CA PRO A 153 -6.84 12.72 8.27
C PRO A 153 -6.65 14.21 8.61
N PHE A 154 -5.75 14.51 9.54
CA PHE A 154 -5.42 15.86 10.02
C PHE A 154 -4.18 16.49 9.35
N GLU A 155 -3.47 15.75 8.50
CA GLU A 155 -2.23 16.21 7.86
C GLU A 155 -2.57 17.18 6.71
N ASN A 156 -1.69 18.15 6.42
CA ASN A 156 -1.81 18.93 5.19
C ASN A 156 -0.65 18.60 4.26
N LEU A 157 -0.91 18.63 2.95
CA LEU A 157 0.17 18.55 1.97
C LEU A 157 0.93 19.89 2.01
N PRO A 158 2.27 19.91 2.06
CA PRO A 158 3.03 21.15 2.03
C PRO A 158 2.73 21.97 0.76
N GLU A 159 2.32 23.22 0.94
CA GLU A 159 1.85 24.10 -0.16
C GLU A 159 2.99 24.63 -1.04
N ASP A 160 4.23 24.59 -0.54
CA ASP A 160 5.44 25.04 -1.25
C ASP A 160 6.03 23.95 -2.18
N TRP A 161 5.45 22.76 -2.20
CA TRP A 161 5.85 21.70 -3.12
C TRP A 161 5.43 22.03 -4.55
N ALA A 162 6.34 21.84 -5.50
CA ALA A 162 6.14 22.13 -6.92
C ALA A 162 5.25 21.08 -7.64
N VAL A 163 4.10 20.75 -7.06
CA VAL A 163 3.15 19.71 -7.48
C VAL A 163 1.73 20.28 -7.57
N HIS A 164 0.82 19.56 -8.22
CA HIS A 164 -0.57 19.95 -8.40
C HIS A 164 -1.54 19.21 -7.44
N GLY A 165 -1.00 18.31 -6.62
CA GLY A 165 -1.73 17.55 -5.62
C GLY A 165 -1.31 16.09 -5.56
N THR A 166 -2.15 15.25 -4.96
CA THR A 166 -1.91 13.81 -4.83
C THR A 166 -2.73 13.00 -5.83
N THR A 167 -2.49 11.68 -5.85
CA THR A 167 -3.26 10.70 -6.63
C THR A 167 -4.68 10.45 -6.10
N GLY A 168 -5.07 11.06 -4.97
CA GLY A 168 -6.49 11.15 -4.59
C GLY A 168 -6.98 10.19 -3.51
N TYR A 169 -6.11 9.45 -2.81
CA TYR A 169 -6.53 8.58 -1.68
C TYR A 169 -7.27 9.33 -0.57
N ARG A 170 -6.91 10.59 -0.27
CA ARG A 170 -7.70 11.44 0.65
C ARG A 170 -9.14 11.59 0.18
N PHE A 171 -9.34 11.83 -1.11
CA PHE A 171 -10.69 11.94 -1.67
C PHE A 171 -11.43 10.60 -1.57
N ALA A 172 -10.76 9.48 -1.90
CA ALA A 172 -11.33 8.14 -1.81
C ALA A 172 -11.91 7.86 -0.42
N ASN A 173 -11.14 8.14 0.64
CA ASN A 173 -11.58 7.93 2.02
C ASN A 173 -12.72 8.89 2.41
N VAL A 174 -12.58 10.17 2.10
CA VAL A 174 -13.60 11.19 2.45
C VAL A 174 -14.93 10.96 1.73
N VAL A 175 -14.90 10.54 0.46
CA VAL A 175 -16.14 10.23 -0.28
C VAL A 175 -16.73 8.90 0.13
N ASN A 176 -15.92 7.88 0.48
CA ASN A 176 -16.43 6.62 1.02
C ASN A 176 -17.17 6.85 2.34
N GLY A 177 -16.58 7.62 3.25
CA GLY A 177 -17.16 7.88 4.55
C GLY A 177 -18.51 8.60 4.52
N LEU A 178 -18.90 9.25 3.40
CA LEU A 178 -20.26 9.79 3.22
C LEU A 178 -21.35 8.71 3.22
N PHE A 179 -21.00 7.49 2.82
CA PHE A 179 -21.93 6.37 2.68
C PHE A 179 -21.92 5.46 3.92
N VAL A 180 -21.16 5.83 4.94
CA VAL A 180 -21.09 5.13 6.23
C VAL A 180 -22.02 5.83 7.22
N ASP A 181 -23.00 5.11 7.77
CA ASP A 181 -23.88 5.65 8.82
C ASP A 181 -23.07 5.83 10.12
N THR A 182 -22.62 7.07 10.37
CA THR A 182 -21.82 7.41 11.55
C THR A 182 -22.51 7.09 12.87
N ALA A 183 -23.86 7.08 12.91
CA ALA A 183 -24.61 6.73 14.12
C ALA A 183 -24.51 5.24 14.48
N ALA A 184 -24.01 4.41 13.57
CA ALA A 184 -23.85 2.99 13.77
C ALA A 184 -22.56 2.61 14.52
N GLU A 185 -21.61 3.53 14.70
CA GLU A 185 -20.26 3.22 15.19
C GLU A 185 -20.27 2.35 16.45
N SER A 186 -20.94 2.80 17.51
CA SER A 186 -20.94 2.07 18.78
C SER A 186 -21.61 0.70 18.66
N ARG A 187 -22.66 0.58 17.82
CA ARG A 187 -23.35 -0.71 17.59
C ARG A 187 -22.45 -1.66 16.81
N MET A 188 -21.80 -1.16 15.75
CA MET A 188 -20.89 -1.95 14.92
C MET A 188 -19.68 -2.43 15.72
N THR A 189 -19.09 -1.55 16.52
CA THR A 189 -17.96 -1.85 17.42
C THR A 189 -18.30 -2.95 18.41
N ARG A 190 -19.45 -2.86 19.09
CA ARG A 190 -19.92 -3.92 20.01
C ARG A 190 -20.20 -5.23 19.28
N THR A 191 -20.83 -5.20 18.11
CA THR A 191 -21.10 -6.41 17.32
C THR A 191 -19.80 -7.09 16.89
N TYR A 192 -18.81 -6.32 16.44
CA TYR A 192 -17.48 -6.83 16.05
C TYR A 192 -16.76 -7.47 17.24
N HIS A 193 -16.59 -6.75 18.34
CA HIS A 193 -15.89 -7.25 19.53
C HIS A 193 -16.56 -8.47 20.14
N ALA A 194 -17.90 -8.47 20.23
CA ALA A 194 -18.64 -9.63 20.73
C ALA A 194 -18.48 -10.87 19.84
N PHE A 195 -18.36 -10.70 18.52
CA PHE A 195 -18.12 -11.82 17.61
C PHE A 195 -16.71 -12.39 17.79
N ILE A 196 -15.68 -11.52 17.74
CA ILE A 196 -14.28 -11.98 17.74
C ILE A 196 -13.71 -12.29 19.12
N GLY A 197 -14.33 -11.81 20.21
CA GLY A 197 -13.88 -12.02 21.59
C GLY A 197 -12.63 -11.22 21.97
N ASN A 198 -12.40 -10.08 21.33
CA ASN A 198 -11.24 -9.21 21.58
C ASN A 198 -11.66 -7.74 21.42
N GLU A 199 -11.32 -6.89 22.39
CA GLU A 199 -11.70 -5.47 22.50
C GLU A 199 -10.54 -4.49 22.20
N THR A 200 -9.42 -4.97 21.65
CA THR A 200 -8.26 -4.12 21.36
C THR A 200 -8.64 -3.02 20.36
N PRO A 201 -8.44 -1.73 20.68
CA PRO A 201 -8.74 -0.62 19.79
C PRO A 201 -7.77 -0.57 18.61
N PHE A 202 -8.20 0.02 17.49
CA PHE A 202 -7.40 0.07 16.27
C PHE A 202 -6.04 0.75 16.49
N ALA A 203 -5.99 1.87 17.22
CA ALA A 203 -4.74 2.56 17.53
C ALA A 203 -3.67 1.65 18.16
N GLU A 204 -4.08 0.68 18.99
CA GLU A 204 -3.15 -0.29 19.58
C GLU A 204 -2.76 -1.39 18.59
N VAL A 205 -3.72 -1.91 17.81
CA VAL A 205 -3.44 -2.85 16.70
C VAL A 205 -2.44 -2.25 15.70
N ALA A 206 -2.62 -0.98 15.32
CA ALA A 206 -1.75 -0.22 14.43
C ALA A 206 -0.33 -0.10 14.98
N ARG A 207 -0.20 0.26 16.25
CA ARG A 207 1.09 0.40 16.91
C ARG A 207 1.82 -0.93 17.03
N LEU A 208 1.15 -1.98 17.51
CA LEU A 208 1.73 -3.33 17.64
C LEU A 208 2.17 -3.88 16.28
N SER A 209 1.41 -3.61 15.22
CA SER A 209 1.77 -4.03 13.86
C SER A 209 2.98 -3.26 13.33
N LYS A 210 3.07 -1.94 13.57
CA LYS A 210 4.28 -1.15 13.25
C LYS A 210 5.52 -1.65 13.99
N ARG A 211 5.39 -2.01 15.28
CA ARG A 211 6.47 -2.63 16.07
C ARG A 211 6.88 -3.99 15.51
N LEU A 212 5.92 -4.82 15.09
CA LEU A 212 6.20 -6.11 14.46
C LEU A 212 7.05 -5.93 13.19
N ILE A 213 6.69 -4.98 12.33
CA ILE A 213 7.46 -4.69 11.10
C ILE A 213 8.88 -4.24 11.42
N LEU A 214 9.05 -3.32 12.39
CA LEU A 214 10.37 -2.85 12.84
C LEU A 214 11.26 -3.96 13.42
N ARG A 215 10.65 -5.00 14.00
CA ARG A 215 11.37 -6.15 14.58
C ARG A 215 11.64 -7.27 13.57
N THR A 216 11.00 -7.26 12.42
CA THR A 216 11.08 -8.33 11.43
C THR A 216 11.56 -7.79 10.09
N ALA A 217 10.64 -7.35 9.24
CA ALA A 217 10.93 -6.96 7.85
C ALA A 217 11.92 -5.80 7.70
N LEU A 218 11.93 -4.85 8.67
CA LEU A 218 12.76 -3.65 8.66
C LEU A 218 13.76 -3.57 9.83
N ALA A 219 14.13 -4.73 10.39
CA ALA A 219 15.04 -4.80 11.53
C ALA A 219 16.47 -4.30 11.20
N SER A 220 16.95 -4.58 9.99
CA SER A 220 18.25 -4.10 9.51
C SER A 220 18.28 -2.56 9.40
N GLU A 221 17.27 -1.95 8.79
CA GLU A 221 17.18 -0.49 8.65
C GLU A 221 17.12 0.22 10.01
N LEU A 222 16.36 -0.32 10.96
CA LEU A 222 16.33 0.18 12.34
C LEU A 222 17.71 0.06 13.00
N THR A 223 18.41 -1.05 12.80
CA THR A 223 19.75 -1.31 13.34
C THR A 223 20.78 -0.32 12.80
N VAL A 224 20.72 0.02 11.52
CA VAL A 224 21.57 1.05 10.89
C VAL A 224 21.30 2.43 11.52
N LEU A 225 20.05 2.79 11.74
CA LEU A 225 19.69 4.07 12.36
C LEU A 225 20.08 4.14 13.83
N ALA A 226 19.83 3.08 14.61
CA ALA A 226 20.27 2.98 16.00
C ALA A 226 21.80 3.09 16.11
N SER A 227 22.56 2.44 15.22
CA SER A 227 24.02 2.56 15.16
C SER A 227 24.49 3.99 14.92
N ARG A 228 23.78 4.76 14.08
CA ARG A 228 24.06 6.18 13.84
C ARG A 228 23.73 7.03 15.06
N LEU A 229 22.58 6.79 15.68
CA LEU A 229 22.14 7.48 16.88
C LEU A 229 23.12 7.25 18.05
N THR A 230 23.64 6.03 18.22
CA THR A 230 24.70 5.73 19.20
C THR A 230 25.99 6.52 18.94
N ARG A 231 26.38 6.71 17.66
CA ARG A 231 27.55 7.53 17.32
C ARG A 231 27.33 9.01 17.66
N ILE A 232 26.11 9.52 17.45
CA ILE A 232 25.73 10.88 17.84
C ILE A 232 25.78 11.01 19.37
N ALA A 233 25.20 10.05 20.10
CA ALA A 233 25.21 10.03 21.57
C ALA A 233 26.64 10.03 22.15
N ARG A 234 27.56 9.24 21.56
CA ARG A 234 28.97 9.19 21.99
C ARG A 234 29.75 10.50 21.81
N ALA A 235 29.22 11.46 21.05
CA ALA A 235 29.87 12.75 20.83
C ALA A 235 29.71 13.73 22.02
N ASP A 236 28.78 13.47 22.94
CA ASP A 236 28.60 14.27 24.16
C ASP A 236 28.76 13.42 25.43
N ARG A 237 29.41 13.99 26.45
CA ARG A 237 29.67 13.30 27.72
C ARG A 237 28.39 12.97 28.51
N ASN A 238 27.31 13.72 28.29
CA ASN A 238 26.05 13.53 29.01
C ASN A 238 25.17 12.44 28.37
N THR A 239 25.43 12.06 27.13
CA THR A 239 24.61 11.10 26.38
C THR A 239 25.39 9.86 25.94
N ARG A 240 26.72 9.83 26.11
CA ARG A 240 27.59 8.71 25.67
C ARG A 240 27.29 7.35 26.31
N ASP A 241 26.62 7.33 27.45
CA ASP A 241 26.25 6.10 28.18
C ASP A 241 24.89 5.54 27.73
N PHE A 242 24.18 6.22 26.83
CA PHE A 242 23.01 5.65 26.17
C PHE A 242 23.43 4.45 25.31
N THR A 243 23.02 3.26 25.75
CA THR A 243 23.41 2.01 25.11
C THR A 243 22.74 1.86 23.74
N PHE A 244 23.35 1.06 22.87
CA PHE A 244 22.77 0.72 21.58
C PHE A 244 21.36 0.14 21.70
N THR A 245 21.16 -0.80 22.63
CA THR A 245 19.86 -1.46 22.85
C THR A 245 18.80 -0.46 23.29
N THR A 246 19.10 0.39 24.27
CA THR A 246 18.17 1.42 24.76
C THR A 246 17.78 2.40 23.67
N LEU A 247 18.74 2.83 22.84
CA LEU A 247 18.48 3.74 21.72
C LEU A 247 17.69 3.06 20.60
N ARG A 248 17.99 1.79 20.29
CA ARG A 248 17.27 1.01 19.27
C ARG A 248 15.81 0.81 19.66
N ASP A 249 15.55 0.39 20.89
CA ASP A 249 14.21 0.15 21.39
C ASP A 249 13.42 1.46 21.52
N GLY A 250 14.03 2.51 22.09
CA GLY A 250 13.41 3.83 22.17
C GLY A 250 13.06 4.40 20.79
N LEU A 251 13.96 4.27 19.81
CA LEU A 251 13.70 4.70 18.43
C LEU A 251 12.57 3.88 17.78
N ALA A 252 12.51 2.57 18.04
CA ALA A 252 11.44 1.71 17.54
C ALA A 252 10.06 2.12 18.09
N GLU A 253 9.95 2.40 19.39
CA GLU A 253 8.71 2.87 20.00
C GLU A 253 8.29 4.25 19.45
N VAL A 254 9.25 5.17 19.29
CA VAL A 254 9.00 6.49 18.69
C VAL A 254 8.49 6.33 17.25
N ILE A 255 9.17 5.55 16.40
CA ILE A 255 8.75 5.31 15.01
C ILE A 255 7.37 4.64 14.96
N ALA A 256 7.10 3.65 15.82
CA ALA A 256 5.80 3.00 15.88
C ALA A 256 4.68 3.95 16.35
N ALA A 257 5.01 5.01 17.08
CA ALA A 257 4.08 6.03 17.54
C ALA A 257 3.86 7.18 16.54
N PHE A 258 4.57 7.24 15.41
CA PHE A 258 4.36 8.31 14.42
C PHE A 258 2.89 8.35 13.94
N PRO A 259 2.27 9.54 13.94
CA PRO A 259 0.87 9.71 13.56
C PRO A 259 0.70 9.97 12.04
N VAL A 260 1.79 10.22 11.33
CA VAL A 260 1.84 10.46 9.87
C VAL A 260 2.83 9.49 9.22
N TYR A 261 2.78 9.36 7.89
CA TYR A 261 3.71 8.53 7.12
C TYR A 261 5.18 8.94 7.35
N ARG A 262 5.46 10.24 7.29
CA ARG A 262 6.77 10.81 7.62
C ARG A 262 6.64 12.32 7.83
N THR A 263 7.67 12.90 8.44
CA THR A 263 7.88 14.35 8.47
C THR A 263 8.78 14.79 7.30
N TYR A 264 8.93 16.10 7.09
CA TYR A 264 9.70 16.72 6.01
C TYR A 264 10.69 17.77 6.51
N ILE A 265 11.69 17.31 7.26
CA ILE A 265 12.80 18.16 7.70
C ILE A 265 13.77 18.36 6.53
N ASP A 266 13.85 19.59 6.04
CA ASP A 266 14.84 20.01 5.04
C ASP A 266 16.00 20.74 5.73
N ASP A 267 16.32 21.96 5.35
CA ASP A 267 17.25 22.83 6.08
C ASP A 267 16.53 23.60 7.21
N GLU A 268 15.20 23.66 7.15
CA GLU A 268 14.30 24.20 8.18
C GLU A 268 13.38 23.10 8.73
N LEU A 269 12.97 23.22 10.00
CA LEU A 269 11.95 22.37 10.60
C LEU A 269 10.63 23.13 10.67
N HIS A 270 9.67 22.74 9.84
CA HIS A 270 8.32 23.30 9.89
C HIS A 270 7.61 22.96 11.21
N GLY A 271 6.78 23.90 11.69
CA GLY A 271 6.08 23.75 12.97
C GLY A 271 5.15 22.53 13.03
N GLU A 272 4.57 22.10 11.92
CA GLU A 272 3.73 20.88 11.88
C GLU A 272 4.54 19.61 12.12
N ASP A 273 5.69 19.47 11.44
CA ASP A 273 6.58 18.32 11.58
C ASP A 273 7.14 18.20 13.00
N ARG A 274 7.50 19.34 13.63
CA ARG A 274 7.90 19.36 15.04
C ARG A 274 6.80 18.79 15.94
N ARG A 275 5.54 19.21 15.76
CA ARG A 275 4.41 18.68 16.54
C ARG A 275 4.22 17.18 16.36
N TYR A 276 4.41 16.64 15.15
CA TYR A 276 4.30 15.20 14.91
C TYR A 276 5.42 14.41 15.60
N ILE A 277 6.66 14.93 15.61
CA ILE A 277 7.78 14.33 16.34
C ILE A 277 7.48 14.35 17.84
N GLU A 278 7.06 15.48 18.38
CA GLU A 278 6.72 15.64 19.80
C GLU A 278 5.56 14.73 20.22
N TRP A 279 4.53 14.58 19.38
CA TRP A 279 3.46 13.60 19.59
C TRP A 279 4.06 12.19 19.70
N ALA A 280 4.80 11.74 18.67
CA ALA A 280 5.35 10.39 18.62
C ALA A 280 6.23 10.09 19.83
N VAL A 281 7.09 11.02 20.22
CA VAL A 281 7.95 10.93 21.41
C VAL A 281 7.12 10.90 22.69
N GLY A 282 6.14 11.79 22.85
CA GLY A 282 5.29 11.84 24.03
C GLY A 282 4.52 10.54 24.24
N LYS A 283 3.96 9.97 23.15
CA LYS A 283 3.25 8.69 23.18
C LYS A 283 4.19 7.53 23.51
N ALA A 284 5.34 7.44 22.85
CA ALA A 284 6.33 6.40 23.11
C ALA A 284 6.86 6.45 24.55
N ARG A 285 7.07 7.66 25.09
CA ARG A 285 7.49 7.87 26.49
C ARG A 285 6.40 7.41 27.47
N PHE A 286 5.15 7.78 27.24
CA PHE A 286 4.03 7.42 28.13
C PHE A 286 3.82 5.90 28.21
N GLU A 287 3.97 5.20 27.08
CA GLU A 287 3.76 3.75 27.00
C GLU A 287 5.00 2.92 27.44
N SER A 288 6.18 3.55 27.51
CA SER A 288 7.41 2.89 27.92
C SER A 288 7.56 2.91 29.45
N TYR A 289 7.42 1.75 30.07
CA TYR A 289 7.66 1.56 31.51
C TYR A 289 9.14 1.36 31.88
N ALA A 290 10.02 1.17 30.89
CA ALA A 290 11.38 0.64 31.12
C ALA A 290 12.52 1.58 30.70
N ALA A 291 12.27 2.59 29.87
CA ALA A 291 13.32 3.49 29.40
C ALA A 291 13.34 4.80 30.20
N ASP A 292 14.54 5.26 30.54
CA ASP A 292 14.76 6.59 31.11
C ASP A 292 14.19 7.67 30.16
N ALA A 293 13.43 8.61 30.72
CA ALA A 293 12.84 9.72 29.99
C ALA A 293 13.89 10.52 29.20
N SER A 294 15.12 10.58 29.69
CA SER A 294 16.25 11.26 29.04
C SER A 294 16.56 10.72 27.64
N VAL A 295 16.30 9.42 27.39
CA VAL A 295 16.53 8.78 26.09
C VAL A 295 15.53 9.30 25.05
N PHE A 296 14.27 9.45 25.43
CA PHE A 296 13.22 9.95 24.54
C PHE A 296 13.41 11.43 24.22
N GLU A 297 13.86 12.23 25.20
CA GLU A 297 14.24 13.62 25.00
C GLU A 297 15.44 13.74 24.05
N PHE A 298 16.44 12.89 24.21
CA PHE A 298 17.57 12.82 23.28
C PHE A 298 17.15 12.42 21.85
N ILE A 299 16.25 11.43 21.71
CA ILE A 299 15.71 11.04 20.40
C ILE A 299 14.94 12.21 19.78
N ARG A 300 14.09 12.89 20.55
CA ARG A 300 13.38 14.09 20.08
C ARG A 300 14.35 15.10 19.50
N ASP A 301 15.36 15.48 20.27
CA ASP A 301 16.32 16.53 19.89
C ASP A 301 17.17 16.09 18.69
N ALA A 302 17.48 14.79 18.57
CA ALA A 302 18.17 14.24 17.41
C ALA A 302 17.30 14.30 16.14
N LEU A 303 16.00 14.07 16.28
CA LEU A 303 15.05 14.14 15.17
C LEU A 303 14.76 15.58 14.75
N THR A 304 14.56 16.49 15.70
CA THR A 304 14.28 17.91 15.42
C THR A 304 15.52 18.70 15.01
N GLY A 305 16.72 18.16 15.23
CA GLY A 305 17.98 18.84 14.94
C GLY A 305 18.41 19.81 16.04
N ASP A 306 17.77 19.78 17.21
CA ASP A 306 18.02 20.69 18.33
C ASP A 306 19.23 20.30 19.19
N LEU A 307 19.82 19.11 18.96
CA LEU A 307 21.01 18.68 19.68
C LEU A 307 22.18 19.67 19.49
N PRO A 308 22.92 20.00 20.56
CA PRO A 308 24.07 20.89 20.47
C PRO A 308 25.17 20.25 19.61
N ALA A 309 25.45 20.85 18.45
CA ALA A 309 26.48 20.39 17.53
C ALA A 309 27.77 21.19 17.69
N ARG A 310 28.74 20.64 18.44
CA ARG A 310 30.05 21.29 18.67
C ARG A 310 30.94 21.35 17.43
N THR A 311 30.61 20.61 16.37
CA THR A 311 31.35 20.59 15.10
C THR A 311 30.39 20.59 13.92
N PRO A 312 30.80 21.15 12.75
CA PRO A 312 30.01 21.04 11.51
C PRO A 312 29.71 19.60 11.10
N ALA A 313 30.65 18.68 11.35
CA ALA A 313 30.50 17.26 11.05
C ALA A 313 29.38 16.60 11.89
N LEU A 314 29.29 16.94 13.19
CA LEU A 314 28.22 16.46 14.05
C LEU A 314 26.87 17.04 13.63
N ALA A 315 26.81 18.33 13.29
CA ALA A 315 25.59 18.97 12.79
C ALA A 315 25.07 18.27 11.51
N ALA A 316 25.97 17.98 10.57
CA ALA A 316 25.64 17.23 9.36
C ALA A 316 25.19 15.79 9.66
N ALA A 317 25.80 15.12 10.64
CA ALA A 317 25.41 13.77 11.06
C ALA A 317 24.01 13.73 11.68
N ILE A 318 23.65 14.73 12.51
CA ILE A 318 22.31 14.86 13.11
C ILE A 318 21.26 15.10 12.02
N ARG A 319 21.47 16.07 11.12
CA ARG A 319 20.55 16.31 9.99
C ARG A 319 20.38 15.08 9.10
N PHE A 320 21.49 14.42 8.78
CA PHE A 320 21.45 13.19 8.00
C PHE A 320 20.66 12.09 8.73
N PHE A 321 20.82 11.95 10.05
CA PHE A 321 20.04 11.00 10.85
C PHE A 321 18.54 11.29 10.75
N GLY A 322 18.09 12.53 10.99
CA GLY A 322 16.68 12.92 10.86
C GLY A 322 16.09 12.57 9.50
N ARG A 323 16.75 12.98 8.40
CA ARG A 323 16.31 12.67 7.03
C ARG A 323 16.28 11.16 6.73
N LYS A 324 17.21 10.39 7.30
CA LYS A 324 17.20 8.91 7.16
C LYS A 324 16.07 8.26 7.96
N VAL A 325 15.70 8.78 9.13
CA VAL A 325 14.53 8.30 9.89
C VAL A 325 13.25 8.56 9.09
N GLN A 326 13.11 9.73 8.45
CA GLN A 326 11.95 10.03 7.60
C GLN A 326 11.78 9.05 6.43
N GLN A 327 12.86 8.47 5.90
CA GLN A 327 12.80 7.40 4.88
C GLN A 327 12.38 6.03 5.45
N LEU A 328 12.42 5.84 6.77
CA LEU A 328 12.01 4.59 7.43
C LEU A 328 10.58 4.66 7.99
N THR A 329 10.11 5.81 8.47
CA THR A 329 8.75 5.92 9.03
C THR A 329 7.66 5.57 8.00
N SER A 330 7.87 5.96 6.73
CA SER A 330 6.92 5.70 5.63
C SER A 330 6.69 4.21 5.36
N PRO A 331 7.74 3.38 5.11
CA PRO A 331 7.56 1.94 4.96
C PRO A 331 7.00 1.26 6.22
N VAL A 332 7.35 1.74 7.42
CA VAL A 332 6.77 1.20 8.67
C VAL A 332 5.27 1.46 8.73
N MET A 333 4.82 2.66 8.34
CA MET A 333 3.39 2.98 8.27
C MET A 333 2.69 2.10 7.24
N ALA A 334 3.20 2.01 6.00
CA ALA A 334 2.59 1.19 4.95
C ALA A 334 2.49 -0.29 5.35
N LYS A 335 3.62 -0.90 5.73
CA LYS A 335 3.66 -2.34 6.07
C LYS A 335 2.94 -2.66 7.38
N GLY A 336 3.00 -1.76 8.36
CA GLY A 336 2.40 -1.94 9.68
C GLY A 336 0.89 -1.69 9.68
N VAL A 337 0.43 -0.66 8.98
CA VAL A 337 -0.99 -0.29 8.94
C VAL A 337 -1.68 -0.96 7.75
N GLU A 338 -1.28 -0.62 6.53
CA GLU A 338 -2.00 -1.03 5.32
C GLU A 338 -1.89 -2.53 5.03
N ASP A 339 -0.70 -3.11 5.25
CA ASP A 339 -0.42 -4.52 4.97
C ASP A 339 -0.45 -5.41 6.22
N THR A 340 -0.91 -4.90 7.37
CA THR A 340 -1.03 -5.73 8.57
C THR A 340 -2.26 -5.36 9.40
N SER A 341 -2.35 -4.12 9.89
CA SER A 341 -3.43 -3.72 10.80
C SER A 341 -4.81 -3.74 10.13
N PHE A 342 -4.90 -3.37 8.85
CA PHE A 342 -6.13 -3.48 8.05
C PHE A 342 -6.64 -4.91 7.84
N TYR A 343 -5.81 -5.92 8.12
CA TYR A 343 -6.19 -7.33 8.11
C TYR A 343 -6.45 -7.88 9.53
N ARG A 344 -6.16 -7.09 10.57
CA ARG A 344 -6.36 -7.45 11.98
C ARG A 344 -7.56 -6.74 12.61
N TYR A 345 -7.86 -5.51 12.20
CA TYR A 345 -8.98 -4.74 12.73
C TYR A 345 -10.14 -4.74 11.73
N ASN A 346 -10.98 -5.76 11.79
CA ASN A 346 -11.97 -6.04 10.74
C ASN A 346 -13.35 -5.46 11.04
N ARG A 347 -13.45 -4.40 11.87
CA ARG A 347 -14.71 -3.79 12.31
C ARG A 347 -15.62 -3.45 11.12
N LEU A 348 -15.10 -2.78 10.10
CA LEU A 348 -15.80 -2.49 8.86
C LEU A 348 -14.77 -2.40 7.72
N LEU A 349 -14.73 -3.40 6.84
CA LEU A 349 -13.64 -3.54 5.86
C LEU A 349 -13.58 -2.44 4.80
N SER A 350 -14.67 -1.70 4.57
CA SER A 350 -14.69 -0.56 3.65
C SER A 350 -13.88 0.64 4.17
N LEU A 351 -13.58 0.70 5.47
CA LEU A 351 -12.69 1.71 6.04
C LEU A 351 -11.20 1.29 6.00
N ASN A 352 -10.94 0.02 5.70
CA ASN A 352 -9.60 -0.56 5.65
C ASN A 352 -9.05 -0.47 4.22
N ASP A 353 -8.80 0.74 3.75
CA ASP A 353 -8.21 1.02 2.44
C ASP A 353 -7.03 1.99 2.54
N VAL A 354 -6.23 2.09 1.48
CA VAL A 354 -5.02 2.92 1.43
C VAL A 354 -5.35 4.37 1.80
N GLY A 355 -4.62 4.89 2.81
CA GLY A 355 -4.88 6.19 3.43
C GLY A 355 -6.12 6.32 4.32
N GLY A 356 -6.83 5.23 4.58
CA GLY A 356 -7.93 5.16 5.52
C GLY A 356 -7.46 5.15 6.97
N ASP A 357 -8.34 5.59 7.86
CA ASP A 357 -8.16 5.48 9.32
C ASP A 357 -9.41 4.82 9.90
N PRO A 358 -9.34 3.52 10.26
CA PRO A 358 -10.46 2.80 10.86
C PRO A 358 -11.02 3.41 12.14
N ASP A 359 -10.31 4.30 12.84
CA ASP A 359 -10.87 5.06 13.97
C ASP A 359 -11.78 6.21 13.50
N GLU A 360 -11.67 6.68 12.25
CA GLU A 360 -12.62 7.62 11.64
C GLU A 360 -13.82 6.86 11.02
N PHE A 361 -14.86 6.57 11.82
CA PHE A 361 -16.05 5.84 11.39
C PHE A 361 -17.02 6.69 10.55
N GLY A 362 -16.67 6.93 9.29
CA GLY A 362 -17.51 7.68 8.35
C GLY A 362 -17.52 9.20 8.57
N PHE A 363 -18.24 9.93 7.72
CA PHE A 363 -18.23 11.39 7.71
C PHE A 363 -19.62 11.99 7.49
N PRO A 364 -20.03 13.00 8.29
CA PRO A 364 -21.22 13.77 7.96
C PRO A 364 -20.98 14.62 6.70
N PRO A 365 -22.04 14.96 5.94
CA PRO A 365 -21.92 15.80 4.73
C PRO A 365 -21.16 17.11 4.95
N ALA A 366 -21.29 17.73 6.14
CA ALA A 366 -20.55 18.94 6.49
C ALA A 366 -19.01 18.76 6.45
N LYS A 367 -18.48 17.60 6.88
CA LYS A 367 -17.03 17.31 6.81
C LYS A 367 -16.58 17.16 5.35
N PHE A 368 -17.40 16.51 4.51
CA PHE A 368 -17.13 16.43 3.06
C PHE A 368 -17.12 17.81 2.38
N HIS A 369 -18.10 18.68 2.69
CA HIS A 369 -18.15 20.02 2.11
C HIS A 369 -16.95 20.87 2.55
N ARG A 370 -16.53 20.81 3.82
CA ARG A 370 -15.30 21.46 4.30
C ARG A 370 -14.06 20.94 3.56
N ALA A 371 -13.91 19.62 3.43
CA ALA A 371 -12.81 19.03 2.69
C ALA A 371 -12.80 19.43 1.20
N SER A 372 -13.99 19.56 0.61
CA SER A 372 -14.14 20.01 -0.79
C SER A 372 -13.83 21.49 -0.98
N ALA A 373 -14.24 22.35 -0.05
CA ALA A 373 -13.88 23.78 -0.06
C ALA A 373 -12.37 23.97 0.12
N HIS A 374 -11.75 23.25 1.05
CA HIS A 374 -10.30 23.25 1.23
C HIS A 374 -9.58 22.82 -0.05
N ARG A 375 -9.99 21.70 -0.66
CA ARG A 375 -9.43 21.22 -1.93
C ARG A 375 -9.60 22.23 -3.06
N ALA A 376 -10.76 22.88 -3.18
CA ALA A 376 -11.00 23.90 -4.20
C ALA A 376 -10.05 25.11 -4.07
N ARG A 377 -9.72 25.50 -2.84
CA ARG A 377 -8.87 26.66 -2.55
C ARG A 377 -7.38 26.36 -2.68
N HIS A 378 -6.94 25.22 -2.14
CA HIS A 378 -5.50 24.92 -1.98
C HIS A 378 -4.99 23.93 -3.02
N TRP A 379 -5.81 23.00 -3.50
CA TRP A 379 -5.41 21.91 -4.40
C TRP A 379 -6.45 21.65 -5.51
N PRO A 380 -6.83 22.66 -6.31
CA PRO A 380 -7.92 22.54 -7.30
C PRO A 380 -7.65 21.54 -8.41
N HIS A 381 -6.39 21.12 -8.57
CA HIS A 381 -5.94 20.19 -9.59
C HIS A 381 -5.53 18.82 -9.05
N THR A 382 -5.71 18.52 -7.75
CA THR A 382 -5.42 17.17 -7.22
C THR A 382 -6.34 16.13 -7.86
N MET A 383 -5.86 14.88 -7.98
CA MET A 383 -6.69 13.79 -8.46
C MET A 383 -7.78 13.42 -7.46
N LEU A 384 -8.91 12.94 -7.97
CA LEU A 384 -10.04 12.40 -7.21
C LEU A 384 -10.20 10.92 -7.56
N ALA A 385 -9.42 10.07 -6.90
CA ALA A 385 -9.51 8.63 -7.06
C ALA A 385 -10.57 8.04 -6.12
N THR A 386 -11.21 6.97 -6.58
CA THR A 386 -12.08 6.09 -5.77
C THR A 386 -11.65 4.63 -5.86
N SER A 387 -10.82 4.27 -6.83
CA SER A 387 -10.13 2.98 -6.93
C SER A 387 -8.83 3.19 -7.67
N THR A 388 -7.86 2.33 -7.43
CA THR A 388 -6.53 2.35 -8.01
C THR A 388 -6.03 0.90 -8.15
N HIS A 389 -4.82 0.73 -8.67
CA HIS A 389 -4.15 -0.58 -8.69
C HIS A 389 -3.70 -1.07 -7.31
N ASP A 390 -3.73 -0.23 -6.26
CA ASP A 390 -3.26 -0.58 -4.92
C ASP A 390 -4.35 -0.57 -3.85
N ASN A 391 -5.59 -0.17 -4.19
CA ASN A 391 -6.69 -0.22 -3.24
C ASN A 391 -6.89 -1.64 -2.69
N LYS A 392 -7.32 -1.75 -1.43
CA LYS A 392 -7.58 -3.06 -0.81
C LYS A 392 -8.88 -3.68 -1.31
N ARG A 393 -9.85 -2.86 -1.73
CA ARG A 393 -11.11 -3.25 -2.38
C ARG A 393 -11.52 -2.18 -3.39
N SER A 394 -12.19 -2.56 -4.48
CA SER A 394 -12.74 -1.56 -5.42
C SER A 394 -13.83 -0.70 -4.77
N GLU A 395 -14.14 0.44 -5.40
CA GLU A 395 -15.17 1.38 -4.93
C GLU A 395 -16.54 0.72 -4.75
N ASP A 396 -16.93 -0.20 -5.64
CA ASP A 396 -18.25 -0.84 -5.56
C ASP A 396 -18.30 -1.95 -4.51
N VAL A 397 -17.16 -2.60 -4.19
CA VAL A 397 -17.07 -3.52 -3.04
C VAL A 397 -17.24 -2.74 -1.75
N ARG A 398 -16.57 -1.60 -1.61
CA ARG A 398 -16.69 -0.77 -0.40
C ARG A 398 -18.09 -0.19 -0.26
N ALA A 399 -18.67 0.34 -1.33
CA ALA A 399 -20.03 0.88 -1.34
C ALA A 399 -21.10 -0.14 -0.91
N ARG A 400 -20.88 -1.44 -1.20
CA ARG A 400 -21.71 -2.54 -0.71
C ARG A 400 -21.46 -2.84 0.77
N ILE A 401 -20.20 -2.89 1.21
CA ILE A 401 -19.88 -3.14 2.62
C ILE A 401 -20.41 -2.01 3.52
N ASP A 402 -20.40 -0.77 3.05
CA ASP A 402 -20.91 0.40 3.78
C ASP A 402 -22.39 0.23 4.19
N VAL A 403 -23.19 -0.47 3.39
CA VAL A 403 -24.62 -0.78 3.66
C VAL A 403 -24.82 -1.51 4.99
N ILE A 404 -23.82 -2.27 5.46
CA ILE A 404 -23.88 -2.97 6.75
C ILE A 404 -24.13 -1.99 7.90
N THR A 405 -23.63 -0.76 7.79
CA THR A 405 -23.79 0.28 8.83
C THR A 405 -25.25 0.73 8.99
N GLU A 406 -26.04 0.65 7.94
CA GLU A 406 -27.47 0.97 7.96
C GLU A 406 -28.33 -0.18 8.55
N MET A 407 -27.75 -1.38 8.69
CA MET A 407 -28.47 -2.59 9.10
C MET A 407 -27.74 -3.44 10.16
N VAL A 408 -26.99 -2.79 11.07
CA VAL A 408 -26.19 -3.49 12.10
C VAL A 408 -26.95 -4.55 12.91
N PRO A 409 -28.22 -4.36 13.34
CA PRO A 409 -28.96 -5.42 14.01
C PRO A 409 -29.17 -6.66 13.15
N ALA A 410 -29.50 -6.48 11.87
CA ALA A 410 -29.65 -7.59 10.92
C ALA A 410 -28.29 -8.27 10.67
N TRP A 411 -27.22 -7.49 10.51
CA TRP A 411 -25.86 -8.00 10.38
C TRP A 411 -25.44 -8.87 11.57
N ARG A 412 -25.73 -8.44 12.80
CA ARG A 412 -25.45 -9.24 14.02
C ARG A 412 -26.16 -10.59 13.99
N LEU A 413 -27.44 -10.61 13.64
CA LEU A 413 -28.21 -11.86 13.52
C LEU A 413 -27.65 -12.76 12.41
N GLN A 414 -27.28 -12.14 11.28
CA GLN A 414 -26.70 -12.81 10.13
C GLN A 414 -25.37 -13.51 10.48
N LEU A 415 -24.50 -12.82 11.22
CA LEU A 415 -23.24 -13.38 11.74
C LEU A 415 -23.46 -14.58 12.64
N THR A 416 -24.38 -14.49 13.61
CA THR A 416 -24.71 -15.61 14.50
C THR A 416 -25.26 -16.81 13.71
N LYS A 417 -26.12 -16.55 12.73
CA LYS A 417 -26.70 -17.57 11.86
C LYS A 417 -25.62 -18.25 11.01
N TRP A 418 -24.79 -17.49 10.32
CA TRP A 418 -23.72 -18.01 9.47
C TRP A 418 -22.65 -18.75 10.24
N ASN A 419 -22.23 -18.23 11.40
CA ASN A 419 -21.28 -18.91 12.26
C ASN A 419 -21.79 -20.29 12.70
N ARG A 420 -23.07 -20.41 13.09
CA ARG A 420 -23.69 -21.70 13.42
C ARG A 420 -23.78 -22.63 12.21
N MET A 421 -24.21 -22.13 11.06
CA MET A 421 -24.32 -22.93 9.82
C MET A 421 -22.99 -23.51 9.37
N ASN A 422 -21.89 -22.80 9.63
CA ASN A 422 -20.57 -23.16 9.15
C ASN A 422 -19.66 -23.75 10.24
N GLU A 423 -20.16 -23.96 11.47
CA GLU A 423 -19.38 -24.52 12.59
C GLU A 423 -18.75 -25.88 12.21
N GLY A 424 -19.55 -26.77 11.62
CA GLY A 424 -19.07 -28.08 11.16
C GLY A 424 -18.12 -28.05 9.96
N LYS A 425 -17.91 -26.89 9.32
CA LYS A 425 -16.95 -26.72 8.22
C LYS A 425 -15.57 -26.29 8.71
N LYS A 426 -15.43 -25.96 10.00
CA LYS A 426 -14.15 -25.57 10.59
C LYS A 426 -13.32 -26.79 10.97
N SER A 427 -12.01 -26.63 10.99
CA SER A 427 -11.07 -27.61 11.53
C SER A 427 -10.33 -27.04 12.73
N LEU A 428 -9.74 -27.90 13.56
CA LEU A 428 -8.82 -27.48 14.62
C LEU A 428 -7.39 -27.56 14.10
N VAL A 429 -6.64 -26.47 14.26
CA VAL A 429 -5.20 -26.38 14.01
C VAL A 429 -4.58 -25.82 15.28
N ASP A 430 -3.62 -26.54 15.87
CA ASP A 430 -3.00 -26.17 17.15
C ASP A 430 -4.05 -25.85 18.24
N GLU A 431 -5.05 -26.74 18.38
CA GLU A 431 -6.17 -26.63 19.33
C GLU A 431 -7.09 -25.41 19.13
N SER A 432 -6.89 -24.63 18.05
CA SER A 432 -7.68 -23.44 17.73
C SER A 432 -8.53 -23.65 16.47
N PRO A 433 -9.76 -23.12 16.41
CA PRO A 433 -10.57 -23.16 15.19
C PRO A 433 -9.90 -22.40 14.04
N ALA A 434 -9.81 -23.05 12.88
CA ALA A 434 -9.36 -22.48 11.63
C ALA A 434 -10.52 -22.47 10.61
N PRO A 435 -10.91 -21.29 10.08
CA PRO A 435 -10.39 -19.96 10.40
C PRO A 435 -10.74 -19.49 11.81
N SER A 436 -9.88 -18.62 12.34
CA SER A 436 -10.14 -17.81 13.53
C SER A 436 -11.45 -17.02 13.35
N ARG A 437 -12.09 -16.59 14.45
CA ARG A 437 -13.31 -15.78 14.36
C ARG A 437 -13.07 -14.45 13.63
N ASN A 438 -11.88 -13.87 13.75
CA ASN A 438 -11.59 -12.61 13.07
C ASN A 438 -11.43 -12.79 11.54
N ASP A 439 -10.81 -13.90 11.11
CA ASP A 439 -10.67 -14.24 9.69
C ASP A 439 -12.03 -14.63 9.08
N GLU A 440 -12.88 -15.32 9.84
CA GLU A 440 -14.27 -15.61 9.46
C GLU A 440 -15.09 -14.32 9.29
N TYR A 441 -14.96 -13.36 10.20
CA TYR A 441 -15.63 -12.05 10.12
C TYR A 441 -15.20 -11.25 8.88
N LEU A 442 -13.90 -11.27 8.57
CA LEU A 442 -13.34 -10.67 7.36
C LEU A 442 -13.90 -11.34 6.11
N LEU A 443 -13.97 -12.67 6.09
CA LEU A 443 -14.48 -13.42 4.95
C LEU A 443 -15.95 -13.10 4.67
N TYR A 444 -16.82 -13.06 5.69
CA TYR A 444 -18.24 -12.75 5.49
C TYR A 444 -18.48 -11.36 4.90
N GLN A 445 -17.77 -10.32 5.36
CA GLN A 445 -17.86 -8.99 4.74
C GLN A 445 -17.31 -8.97 3.31
N THR A 446 -16.21 -9.69 3.07
CA THR A 446 -15.62 -9.81 1.73
C THR A 446 -16.61 -10.46 0.77
N LEU A 447 -17.28 -11.55 1.19
CA LEU A 447 -18.28 -12.23 0.39
C LEU A 447 -19.46 -11.29 0.08
N LEU A 448 -20.00 -10.58 1.08
CA LEU A 448 -21.09 -9.62 0.85
C LEU A 448 -20.71 -8.49 -0.10
N GLY A 449 -19.51 -7.94 0.03
CA GLY A 449 -19.05 -6.84 -0.81
C GLY A 449 -18.76 -7.25 -2.25
N SER A 450 -18.17 -8.44 -2.45
CA SER A 450 -17.64 -8.86 -3.76
C SER A 450 -18.47 -9.92 -4.50
N PHE A 451 -19.59 -10.39 -3.92
CA PHE A 451 -20.43 -11.41 -4.56
C PHE A 451 -20.88 -10.97 -5.95
N PRO A 452 -20.70 -11.79 -7.00
CA PRO A 452 -21.11 -11.44 -8.35
C PRO A 452 -22.61 -11.17 -8.45
N THR A 453 -22.99 -10.23 -9.32
CA THR A 453 -24.38 -9.98 -9.72
C THR A 453 -24.96 -11.18 -10.48
N GLY A 454 -26.28 -11.35 -10.47
CA GLY A 454 -26.94 -12.37 -11.31
C GLY A 454 -26.92 -13.80 -10.78
N GLU A 455 -26.65 -14.00 -9.48
CA GLU A 455 -26.68 -15.32 -8.81
C GLU A 455 -25.79 -16.38 -9.45
N PRO A 456 -24.46 -16.22 -9.37
CA PRO A 456 -23.52 -17.13 -9.99
C PRO A 456 -23.76 -18.59 -9.55
N ARG A 457 -23.67 -19.50 -10.52
CA ARG A 457 -23.76 -20.96 -10.35
C ARG A 457 -22.71 -21.65 -11.22
N GLY A 458 -22.39 -22.90 -10.90
CA GLY A 458 -21.50 -23.75 -11.68
C GLY A 458 -20.16 -23.06 -11.95
N LYS A 459 -19.81 -22.88 -13.23
CA LYS A 459 -18.51 -22.31 -13.63
C LYS A 459 -18.26 -20.89 -13.14
N GLU A 460 -19.29 -20.04 -13.08
CA GLU A 460 -19.15 -18.66 -12.62
C GLU A 460 -18.87 -18.61 -11.11
N LEU A 461 -19.59 -19.44 -10.34
CA LEU A 461 -19.36 -19.55 -8.91
C LEU A 461 -17.99 -20.17 -8.61
N ALA A 462 -17.56 -21.17 -9.37
CA ALA A 462 -16.23 -21.76 -9.24
C ALA A 462 -15.11 -20.72 -9.49
N ALA A 463 -15.24 -19.91 -10.55
CA ALA A 463 -14.27 -18.84 -10.83
C ALA A 463 -14.24 -17.78 -9.72
N TYR A 464 -15.40 -17.45 -9.14
CA TYR A 464 -15.46 -16.57 -7.97
C TYR A 464 -14.83 -17.20 -6.72
N ARG A 465 -15.09 -18.48 -6.46
CA ARG A 465 -14.49 -19.23 -5.37
C ARG A 465 -12.96 -19.18 -5.45
N ASP A 466 -12.37 -19.40 -6.62
CA ASP A 466 -10.92 -19.37 -6.79
C ASP A 466 -10.31 -18.00 -6.43
N ARG A 467 -11.00 -16.91 -6.77
CA ARG A 467 -10.62 -15.54 -6.37
C ARG A 467 -10.66 -15.38 -4.85
N ILE A 468 -11.72 -15.88 -4.20
CA ILE A 468 -11.87 -15.81 -2.74
C ILE A 468 -10.81 -16.64 -2.03
N LEU A 469 -10.46 -17.83 -2.54
CA LEU A 469 -9.40 -18.67 -1.98
C LEU A 469 -8.05 -17.95 -2.01
N ALA A 470 -7.68 -17.35 -3.15
CA ALA A 470 -6.45 -16.57 -3.27
C ALA A 470 -6.44 -15.36 -2.32
N TYR A 471 -7.57 -14.65 -2.22
CA TYR A 471 -7.69 -13.51 -1.32
C TYR A 471 -7.55 -13.91 0.15
N VAL A 472 -8.20 -15.00 0.58
CA VAL A 472 -8.18 -15.45 1.98
C VAL A 472 -6.77 -15.87 2.40
N GLN A 473 -6.03 -16.56 1.53
CA GLN A 473 -4.62 -16.88 1.77
C GLN A 473 -3.79 -15.62 1.94
N LYS A 474 -3.94 -14.64 1.03
CA LYS A 474 -3.25 -13.35 1.12
C LYS A 474 -3.61 -12.62 2.41
N ALA A 475 -4.89 -12.51 2.75
CA ALA A 475 -5.36 -11.82 3.94
C ALA A 475 -4.80 -12.44 5.23
N ALA A 476 -4.77 -13.77 5.34
CA ALA A 476 -4.20 -14.47 6.49
C ALA A 476 -2.68 -14.22 6.62
N ARG A 477 -1.95 -14.22 5.50
CA ARG A 477 -0.50 -13.91 5.47
C ARG A 477 -0.20 -12.46 5.78
N GLU A 478 -1.04 -11.51 5.34
CA GLU A 478 -0.90 -10.10 5.68
C GLU A 478 -1.20 -9.83 7.16
N ALA A 479 -2.19 -10.53 7.72
CA ALA A 479 -2.48 -10.45 9.15
C ALA A 479 -1.30 -10.91 10.03
N LYS A 480 -0.43 -11.83 9.59
CA LYS A 480 0.77 -12.27 10.34
C LYS A 480 0.44 -12.75 11.76
N LEU A 481 -0.72 -13.38 11.96
CA LEU A 481 -1.18 -13.93 13.24
C LEU A 481 -1.02 -15.45 13.30
N HIS A 482 -1.52 -16.14 12.26
CA HIS A 482 -1.51 -17.61 12.19
C HIS A 482 -0.58 -18.14 11.09
N THR A 483 -0.34 -17.34 10.04
CA THR A 483 0.59 -17.63 8.94
C THR A 483 1.20 -16.30 8.45
N SER A 484 2.29 -16.37 7.69
CA SER A 484 2.92 -15.19 7.07
C SER A 484 3.61 -15.58 5.77
N TRP A 485 4.01 -14.58 4.97
CA TRP A 485 4.86 -14.81 3.80
C TRP A 485 6.23 -15.41 4.15
N ALA A 486 6.74 -15.15 5.35
CA ALA A 486 8.08 -15.58 5.75
C ALA A 486 8.10 -17.00 6.35
N LEU A 487 7.07 -17.31 7.13
CA LEU A 487 6.84 -18.59 7.79
C LEU A 487 5.39 -19.00 7.53
N VAL A 488 5.23 -19.95 6.61
CA VAL A 488 3.92 -20.45 6.17
C VAL A 488 3.45 -21.53 7.14
N ASN A 489 2.25 -21.35 7.69
CA ASN A 489 1.55 -22.39 8.46
C ASN A 489 0.61 -23.14 7.51
N GLU A 490 1.12 -24.21 6.89
CA GLU A 490 0.38 -25.00 5.89
C GLU A 490 -0.93 -25.59 6.44
N PRO A 491 -0.97 -26.18 7.66
CA PRO A 491 -2.24 -26.63 8.25
C PRO A 491 -3.30 -25.54 8.37
N TYR A 492 -2.93 -24.34 8.83
CA TYR A 492 -3.87 -23.24 8.97
C TYR A 492 -4.38 -22.74 7.61
N GLU A 493 -3.48 -22.58 6.63
CA GLU A 493 -3.86 -22.16 5.27
C GLU A 493 -4.78 -23.19 4.59
N ALA A 494 -4.48 -24.48 4.74
CA ALA A 494 -5.32 -25.56 4.20
C ALA A 494 -6.71 -25.58 4.83
N ALA A 495 -6.81 -25.49 6.16
CA ALA A 495 -8.09 -25.46 6.87
C ALA A 495 -8.92 -24.22 6.50
N THR A 496 -8.28 -23.06 6.39
CA THR A 496 -8.93 -21.80 6.01
C THR A 496 -9.43 -21.85 4.56
N ALA A 497 -8.62 -22.39 3.64
CA ALA A 497 -9.00 -22.59 2.24
C ALA A 497 -10.16 -23.60 2.10
N ALA A 498 -10.12 -24.71 2.83
CA ALA A 498 -11.18 -25.71 2.84
C ALA A 498 -12.51 -25.12 3.35
N PHE A 499 -12.46 -24.33 4.43
CA PHE A 499 -13.62 -23.60 4.94
C PHE A 499 -14.22 -22.69 3.87
N ALA A 500 -13.40 -21.81 3.25
CA ALA A 500 -13.85 -20.89 2.21
C ALA A 500 -14.39 -21.61 0.96
N ALA A 501 -13.78 -22.74 0.57
CA ALA A 501 -14.27 -23.57 -0.52
C ALA A 501 -15.67 -24.15 -0.21
N ALA A 502 -15.87 -24.67 1.01
CA ALA A 502 -17.13 -25.24 1.47
C ALA A 502 -18.25 -24.18 1.68
N LEU A 503 -17.90 -22.89 1.82
CA LEU A 503 -18.89 -21.81 1.81
C LEU A 503 -19.50 -21.61 0.42
N LEU A 504 -18.72 -21.80 -0.64
CA LEU A 504 -19.07 -21.50 -2.03
C LEU A 504 -19.24 -22.76 -2.89
N ASP A 505 -19.41 -23.92 -2.26
CA ASP A 505 -19.73 -25.17 -2.95
C ASP A 505 -21.24 -25.23 -3.25
N ASP A 506 -21.58 -25.36 -4.53
CA ASP A 506 -22.94 -25.57 -5.03
C ASP A 506 -23.19 -26.99 -5.58
N SER A 507 -22.25 -27.92 -5.37
CA SER A 507 -22.41 -29.33 -5.77
C SER A 507 -23.38 -30.10 -4.88
N GLN A 508 -23.63 -29.62 -3.66
CA GLN A 508 -24.57 -30.17 -2.68
C GLN A 508 -25.45 -29.07 -2.08
N PRO A 509 -26.60 -29.40 -1.45
CA PRO A 509 -27.41 -28.42 -0.74
C PRO A 509 -26.59 -27.65 0.30
N ASN A 510 -26.44 -26.34 0.10
CA ASN A 510 -25.63 -25.48 0.95
C ASN A 510 -26.48 -24.30 1.46
N ALA A 511 -27.07 -24.47 2.64
CA ALA A 511 -27.97 -23.48 3.25
C ALA A 511 -27.29 -22.11 3.46
N PHE A 512 -25.99 -22.09 3.75
CA PHE A 512 -25.23 -20.84 3.86
C PHE A 512 -25.18 -20.11 2.53
N LEU A 513 -24.88 -20.80 1.42
CA LEU A 513 -24.75 -20.18 0.10
C LEU A 513 -26.08 -19.58 -0.38
N GLU A 514 -27.19 -20.27 -0.16
CA GLU A 514 -28.51 -19.72 -0.50
C GLU A 514 -28.81 -18.46 0.34
N ASP A 515 -28.48 -18.48 1.63
CA ASP A 515 -28.67 -17.33 2.51
C ASP A 515 -27.74 -16.16 2.14
N LEU A 516 -26.51 -16.45 1.72
CA LEU A 516 -25.57 -15.47 1.18
C LEU A 516 -26.12 -14.83 -0.09
N ARG A 517 -26.70 -15.60 -1.02
CA ARG A 517 -27.33 -15.03 -2.23
C ARG A 517 -28.43 -14.04 -1.86
N VAL A 518 -29.30 -14.39 -0.91
CA VAL A 518 -30.37 -13.50 -0.43
C VAL A 518 -29.80 -12.22 0.20
N ALA A 519 -28.84 -12.36 1.12
CA ALA A 519 -28.21 -11.21 1.77
C ALA A 519 -27.48 -10.30 0.77
N ALA A 520 -26.75 -10.89 -0.18
CA ALA A 520 -26.01 -10.17 -1.20
C ALA A 520 -26.93 -9.37 -2.14
N ARG A 521 -28.14 -9.86 -2.47
CA ARG A 521 -29.10 -9.09 -3.30
C ARG A 521 -29.48 -7.75 -2.65
N THR A 522 -29.81 -7.77 -1.35
CA THR A 522 -30.19 -6.55 -0.60
C THR A 522 -29.04 -5.55 -0.57
N VAL A 523 -27.84 -6.02 -0.20
CA VAL A 523 -26.63 -5.19 -0.13
C VAL A 523 -26.23 -4.67 -1.51
N THR A 524 -26.38 -5.49 -2.56
CA THR A 524 -26.05 -5.11 -3.94
C THR A 524 -26.91 -3.96 -4.43
N TRP A 525 -28.22 -4.02 -4.22
CA TRP A 525 -29.12 -2.98 -4.68
C TRP A 525 -28.80 -1.61 -4.05
N ILE A 526 -28.65 -1.56 -2.73
CA ILE A 526 -28.30 -0.32 -2.02
C ILE A 526 -26.87 0.12 -2.38
N GLY A 527 -25.94 -0.82 -2.48
CA GLY A 527 -24.56 -0.57 -2.89
C GLY A 527 -24.47 0.07 -4.29
N PHE A 528 -25.35 -0.30 -5.23
CA PHE A 528 -25.42 0.36 -6.54
C PHE A 528 -25.84 1.83 -6.43
N LEU A 529 -26.80 2.16 -5.56
CA LEU A 529 -27.22 3.53 -5.33
C LEU A 529 -26.08 4.36 -4.71
N ASN A 530 -25.36 3.77 -3.75
CA ASN A 530 -24.16 4.37 -3.16
C ASN A 530 -23.09 4.62 -4.22
N SER A 531 -22.77 3.63 -5.07
CA SER A 531 -21.80 3.77 -6.15
C SER A 531 -22.18 4.80 -7.22
N LEU A 532 -23.45 4.87 -7.63
CA LEU A 532 -23.93 5.90 -8.57
C LEU A 532 -23.80 7.30 -7.97
N SER A 533 -24.17 7.44 -6.71
CA SER A 533 -24.05 8.69 -5.97
C SER A 533 -22.58 9.09 -5.80
N MET A 534 -21.70 8.14 -5.47
CA MET A 534 -20.26 8.35 -5.37
C MET A 534 -19.66 8.81 -6.71
N ALA A 535 -20.04 8.17 -7.83
CA ALA A 535 -19.62 8.57 -9.17
C ALA A 535 -20.06 10.00 -9.50
N ALA A 536 -21.31 10.35 -9.17
CA ALA A 536 -21.83 11.70 -9.37
C ALA A 536 -21.08 12.75 -8.53
N VAL A 537 -20.84 12.47 -7.25
CA VAL A 537 -20.08 13.33 -6.34
C VAL A 537 -18.63 13.48 -6.82
N LYS A 538 -17.96 12.40 -7.22
CA LYS A 538 -16.60 12.42 -7.79
C LYS A 538 -16.52 13.33 -9.01
N LEU A 539 -17.44 13.17 -9.96
CA LEU A 539 -17.42 13.90 -11.23
C LEU A 539 -17.94 15.33 -11.11
N THR A 540 -18.54 15.73 -10.00
CA THR A 540 -18.99 17.11 -9.76
C THR A 540 -18.16 17.85 -8.71
N SER A 541 -17.22 17.15 -8.06
CA SER A 541 -16.31 17.73 -7.08
C SER A 541 -15.18 18.59 -7.71
N PRO A 542 -14.61 19.55 -6.96
CA PRO A 542 -13.36 20.23 -7.30
C PRO A 542 -12.19 19.23 -7.33
N GLY A 543 -11.30 19.34 -8.31
CA GLY A 543 -10.22 18.39 -8.59
C GLY A 543 -10.34 17.73 -9.97
N VAL A 544 -9.42 16.81 -10.26
CA VAL A 544 -9.36 16.04 -11.52
C VAL A 544 -9.87 14.62 -11.27
N PRO A 545 -11.07 14.24 -11.74
CA PRO A 545 -11.62 12.92 -11.49
C PRO A 545 -10.78 11.83 -12.17
N ASP A 546 -10.45 10.80 -11.39
CA ASP A 546 -9.75 9.61 -11.86
C ASP A 546 -10.72 8.41 -11.95
N ILE A 547 -10.53 7.60 -12.97
CA ILE A 547 -11.33 6.39 -13.23
C ILE A 547 -10.36 5.26 -13.53
N TYR A 548 -10.16 4.40 -12.54
CA TYR A 548 -9.39 3.17 -12.75
C TYR A 548 -10.06 2.30 -13.81
N GLN A 549 -9.24 1.64 -14.62
CA GLN A 549 -9.71 0.89 -15.79
C GLN A 549 -10.82 -0.11 -15.42
N GLY A 550 -11.97 0.01 -16.07
CA GLY A 550 -13.12 -0.86 -15.85
C GLY A 550 -14.18 -0.31 -14.89
N ASN A 551 -13.85 0.70 -14.07
CA ASN A 551 -14.76 1.26 -13.07
C ASN A 551 -15.76 2.30 -13.61
N GLU A 552 -15.76 2.53 -14.92
CA GLU A 552 -16.88 3.16 -15.60
C GLU A 552 -18.15 2.30 -15.55
N THR A 553 -18.02 1.00 -15.24
CA THR A 553 -19.12 0.08 -14.89
C THR A 553 -18.91 -0.48 -13.47
N TRP A 554 -19.73 -1.44 -13.04
CA TRP A 554 -19.50 -2.16 -11.79
C TRP A 554 -18.19 -2.94 -11.83
N ASP A 555 -17.40 -2.83 -10.77
CA ASP A 555 -16.21 -3.63 -10.55
C ASP A 555 -16.18 -4.17 -9.12
N PHE A 556 -16.10 -5.49 -8.97
CA PHE A 556 -16.06 -6.16 -7.67
C PHE A 556 -14.69 -6.77 -7.37
N SER A 557 -13.62 -6.05 -7.72
CA SER A 557 -12.26 -6.51 -7.50
C SER A 557 -11.81 -6.32 -6.05
N LEU A 558 -11.04 -7.29 -5.57
CA LEU A 558 -10.32 -7.25 -4.29
C LEU A 558 -8.89 -6.75 -4.52
N VAL A 559 -8.05 -6.80 -3.49
CA VAL A 559 -6.64 -6.39 -3.53
C VAL A 559 -5.85 -7.11 -4.66
N ASP A 560 -4.78 -6.48 -5.14
CA ASP A 560 -3.80 -7.04 -6.08
C ASP A 560 -3.47 -8.51 -5.76
N PRO A 561 -3.49 -9.44 -6.75
CA PRO A 561 -3.67 -9.22 -8.19
C PRO A 561 -5.11 -9.23 -8.71
N ASP A 562 -6.12 -9.30 -7.85
CA ASP A 562 -7.51 -9.41 -8.31
C ASP A 562 -8.01 -8.13 -9.03
N ASN A 563 -7.54 -6.95 -8.62
CA ASN A 563 -7.77 -5.67 -9.30
C ASN A 563 -6.89 -5.43 -10.55
N ARG A 564 -6.09 -6.43 -10.96
CA ARG A 564 -5.27 -6.40 -12.18
C ARG A 564 -5.80 -7.31 -13.29
N ARG A 565 -6.99 -7.89 -13.11
CA ARG A 565 -7.67 -8.70 -14.12
C ARG A 565 -7.90 -7.88 -15.41
N PRO A 566 -7.89 -8.53 -16.58
CA PRO A 566 -8.07 -7.85 -17.86
C PRO A 566 -9.47 -7.22 -17.98
N VAL A 567 -9.54 -6.04 -18.59
CA VAL A 567 -10.78 -5.31 -18.83
C VAL A 567 -11.36 -5.68 -20.20
N ASP A 568 -12.63 -6.08 -20.25
CA ASP A 568 -13.35 -6.29 -21.51
C ASP A 568 -13.80 -4.95 -22.12
N TYR A 569 -12.90 -4.33 -22.89
CA TYR A 569 -13.15 -3.07 -23.59
C TYR A 569 -14.16 -3.21 -24.73
N GLU A 570 -14.27 -4.38 -25.36
CA GLU A 570 -15.23 -4.60 -26.45
C GLU A 570 -16.67 -4.53 -25.93
N ARG A 571 -16.95 -5.18 -24.79
CA ARG A 571 -18.25 -5.06 -24.13
C ARG A 571 -18.58 -3.62 -23.76
N ARG A 572 -17.62 -2.89 -23.19
CA ARG A 572 -17.80 -1.49 -22.78
C ARG A 572 -18.05 -0.55 -23.95
N ARG A 573 -17.34 -0.72 -25.07
CA ARG A 573 -17.60 0.04 -26.31
C ARG A 573 -18.99 -0.23 -26.85
N ARG A 574 -19.46 -1.48 -26.84
CA ARG A 574 -20.84 -1.82 -27.22
C ARG A 574 -21.86 -1.15 -26.31
N MET A 575 -21.69 -1.26 -24.98
CA MET A 575 -22.58 -0.61 -24.00
C MET A 575 -22.64 0.91 -24.21
N LEU A 576 -21.49 1.57 -24.38
CA LEU A 576 -21.44 3.01 -24.63
C LEU A 576 -22.12 3.37 -25.97
N GLY A 577 -21.92 2.57 -27.01
CA GLY A 577 -22.58 2.75 -28.31
C GLY A 577 -24.10 2.62 -28.23
N GLU A 578 -24.62 1.68 -27.42
CA GLU A 578 -26.06 1.55 -27.15
C GLU A 578 -26.61 2.75 -26.39
N LEU A 579 -25.90 3.21 -25.35
CA LEU A 579 -26.30 4.39 -24.59
C LEU A 579 -26.29 5.67 -25.44
N ALA A 580 -25.31 5.81 -26.32
CA ALA A 580 -25.21 6.97 -27.22
C ALA A 580 -26.39 7.05 -28.21
N LYS A 581 -26.96 5.92 -28.63
CA LYS A 581 -28.14 5.88 -29.51
C LYS A 581 -29.41 6.42 -28.86
N LEU A 582 -29.46 6.54 -27.54
CA LEU A 582 -30.61 7.09 -26.81
C LEU A 582 -30.76 8.62 -26.97
N GLY A 583 -29.71 9.31 -27.45
CA GLY A 583 -29.71 10.76 -27.64
C GLY A 583 -29.73 11.57 -26.33
N ASP A 584 -29.95 12.88 -26.43
CA ASP A 584 -29.86 13.82 -25.29
C ASP A 584 -31.11 13.87 -24.39
N LYS A 585 -32.23 13.30 -24.84
CA LYS A 585 -33.50 13.26 -24.08
C LYS A 585 -34.03 11.81 -24.02
N PRO A 586 -33.34 10.90 -23.33
CA PRO A 586 -33.61 9.47 -23.37
C PRO A 586 -34.94 9.06 -22.70
N GLY A 587 -35.63 9.96 -21.99
CA GLY A 587 -36.99 9.76 -21.50
C GLY A 587 -37.20 8.43 -20.77
N ALA A 588 -38.14 7.62 -21.26
CA ALA A 588 -38.51 6.32 -20.69
C ALA A 588 -37.37 5.28 -20.69
N ALA A 589 -36.49 5.30 -21.70
CA ALA A 589 -35.39 4.33 -21.81
C ALA A 589 -34.37 4.47 -20.67
N LEU A 590 -34.18 5.69 -20.16
CA LEU A 590 -33.35 5.91 -18.98
C LEU A 590 -34.00 5.33 -17.73
N GLY A 591 -35.32 5.44 -17.61
CA GLY A 591 -36.07 4.82 -16.52
C GLY A 591 -35.95 3.29 -16.48
N GLU A 592 -35.80 2.64 -17.64
CA GLU A 592 -35.56 1.19 -17.71
C GLU A 592 -34.14 0.82 -17.27
N ILE A 593 -33.13 1.58 -17.71
CA ILE A 593 -31.73 1.38 -17.29
C ILE A 593 -31.57 1.51 -15.77
N PHE A 594 -32.24 2.48 -15.17
CA PHE A 594 -32.16 2.71 -13.71
C PHE A 594 -33.05 1.74 -12.91
N ARG A 595 -33.98 1.02 -13.56
CA ARG A 595 -34.70 -0.11 -12.95
C ARG A 595 -33.86 -1.39 -12.96
N GLY A 596 -33.05 -1.60 -13.99
CA GLY A 596 -32.16 -2.76 -14.15
C GLY A 596 -30.70 -2.41 -13.92
N LEU A 597 -30.28 -2.27 -12.66
CA LEU A 597 -28.93 -1.78 -12.35
C LEU A 597 -27.83 -2.82 -12.62
N ASP A 598 -28.11 -4.11 -12.58
CA ASP A 598 -27.09 -5.18 -12.58
C ASP A 598 -26.13 -5.18 -13.78
N ASP A 599 -26.55 -4.66 -14.94
CA ASP A 599 -25.77 -4.74 -16.18
C ASP A 599 -24.67 -3.67 -16.32
N GLY A 600 -24.63 -2.69 -15.42
CA GLY A 600 -23.61 -1.64 -15.37
C GLY A 600 -23.87 -0.44 -16.28
N ARG A 601 -24.92 -0.46 -17.11
CA ARG A 601 -25.24 0.64 -18.03
C ARG A 601 -25.58 1.94 -17.30
N ALA A 602 -26.22 1.85 -16.14
CA ALA A 602 -26.56 3.01 -15.32
C ALA A 602 -25.29 3.78 -14.88
N LYS A 603 -24.28 3.08 -14.36
CA LYS A 603 -23.01 3.70 -13.94
C LYS A 603 -22.25 4.28 -15.13
N LEU A 604 -22.19 3.54 -16.24
CA LEU A 604 -21.56 4.03 -17.47
C LEU A 604 -22.22 5.30 -18.00
N TYR A 605 -23.55 5.36 -17.98
CA TYR A 605 -24.30 6.54 -18.38
C TYR A 605 -23.98 7.76 -17.50
N VAL A 606 -24.00 7.60 -16.17
CA VAL A 606 -23.67 8.68 -15.22
C VAL A 606 -22.25 9.18 -15.47
N VAL A 607 -21.28 8.27 -15.56
CA VAL A 607 -19.87 8.60 -15.80
C VAL A 607 -19.71 9.37 -17.12
N TRP A 608 -20.26 8.84 -18.21
CA TRP A 608 -20.18 9.44 -19.53
C TRP A 608 -20.79 10.85 -19.59
N ARG A 609 -22.04 11.01 -19.11
CA ARG A 609 -22.74 12.31 -19.19
C ARG A 609 -22.11 13.37 -18.30
N LEU A 610 -21.63 13.01 -17.12
CA LEU A 610 -20.97 13.97 -16.23
C LEU A 610 -19.58 14.37 -16.75
N LEU A 611 -18.83 13.46 -17.38
CA LEU A 611 -17.58 13.81 -18.09
C LEU A 611 -17.84 14.78 -19.26
N GLN A 612 -18.91 14.54 -20.04
CA GLN A 612 -19.32 15.47 -21.10
C GLN A 612 -19.68 16.85 -20.52
N LEU A 613 -20.46 16.89 -19.44
CA LEU A 613 -20.83 18.13 -18.75
C LEU A 613 -19.61 18.91 -18.27
N ARG A 614 -18.65 18.25 -17.60
CA ARG A 614 -17.40 18.87 -17.15
C ARG A 614 -16.62 19.47 -18.33
N THR A 615 -16.55 18.75 -19.44
CA THR A 615 -15.84 19.21 -20.64
C THR A 615 -16.51 20.43 -21.26
N ALA A 616 -17.85 20.41 -21.36
CA ALA A 616 -18.62 21.53 -21.90
C ALA A 616 -18.49 22.79 -21.03
N ARG A 617 -18.52 22.65 -19.71
CA ARG A 617 -18.37 23.75 -18.75
C ARG A 617 -16.95 24.29 -18.61
N ARG A 618 -15.92 23.53 -19.04
CA ARG A 618 -14.54 24.03 -19.11
C ARG A 618 -14.31 24.93 -20.34
N ARG A 619 -15.10 24.73 -21.40
CA ARG A 619 -14.99 25.48 -22.68
C ARG A 619 -15.85 26.76 -22.71
N ALA A 620 -16.81 26.88 -21.79
CA ALA A 620 -17.64 28.07 -21.59
C ALA A 620 -17.03 28.91 -20.46
#